data_AF-A0A954NM86-F1
#
_entry.id   AF-A0A954NM86-F1
#
_cell.length_a   1.000
_cell.length_b   1.000
_cell.length_c   1.000
_cell.angle_alpha   90.00
_cell.angle_beta   90.00
_cell.angle_gamma   90.00
#
_symmetry.space_group_name_H-M   'P 1'
#
loop_
_entity.id
_entity.type
_entity.pdbx_description
1 polymer ?
#
loop_
_entity_poly.entity_id
_entity_poly.type
_entity_poly.pdbx_seq_one_letter_code
_entity_poly.pdbx_strand_id
1 'polypeptide(L)'
;LHHVADAMSRAVRALEQALPGAAYNIVIHLPPRIPGGPVQPRGHWMVEIFPRVNKTAGFEWATGCMITQLSPETAAMRLREAASTHAESP
;
A
#
# COMPACT_ATOMS: atom_id res chain seq x y z
N LEU A 1 14.65 -1.52 -12.48
CA LEU A 1 13.63 -0.48 -12.18
C LEU A 1 12.29 -0.74 -12.89
N HIS A 2 12.27 -1.20 -14.14
CA HIS A 2 11.02 -1.47 -14.88
C HIS A 2 10.04 -2.38 -14.13
N HIS A 3 10.50 -3.51 -13.57
CA HIS A 3 9.62 -4.41 -12.81
C HIS A 3 8.93 -3.77 -11.59
N VAL A 4 9.59 -2.80 -10.95
CA VAL A 4 8.99 -2.07 -9.82
C VAL A 4 7.92 -1.12 -10.33
N ALA A 5 8.19 -0.40 -11.42
CA ALA A 5 7.21 0.47 -12.06
C ALA A 5 5.97 -0.31 -12.53
N ASP A 6 6.17 -1.49 -13.12
CA ASP A 6 5.08 -2.36 -13.56
C ASP A 6 4.25 -2.87 -12.36
N ALA A 7 4.92 -3.33 -11.30
CA ALA A 7 4.26 -3.79 -10.08
C ALA A 7 3.44 -2.68 -9.42
N MET A 8 4.03 -1.48 -9.32
CA MET A 8 3.37 -0.27 -8.83
C MET A 8 2.14 0.09 -9.65
N SER A 9 2.27 0.15 -10.98
CA SER A 9 1.16 0.50 -11.86
C SER A 9 0.01 -0.50 -11.75
N ARG A 10 0.31 -1.80 -11.70
CA ARG A 10 -0.71 -2.84 -11.48
C ARG A 10 -1.40 -2.70 -10.12
N ALA A 11 -0.63 -2.45 -9.05
CA ALA A 11 -1.18 -2.30 -7.70
C ALA A 11 -2.12 -1.08 -7.60
N VAL A 12 -1.72 0.07 -8.16
CA VAL A 12 -2.55 1.28 -8.17
C VAL A 12 -3.82 1.09 -8.99
N ARG A 13 -3.73 0.50 -10.19
CA ARG A 13 -4.91 0.24 -11.03
C ARG A 13 -5.89 -0.74 -10.38
N ALA A 14 -5.38 -1.79 -9.73
CA ALA A 14 -6.21 -2.73 -8.98
C ALA A 14 -6.91 -2.04 -7.80
N LEU A 15 -6.21 -1.13 -7.12
CA LEU A 15 -6.78 -0.35 -6.02
C LEU A 15 -7.89 0.59 -6.50
N GLU A 16 -7.67 1.33 -7.60
CA GLU A 16 -8.65 2.26 -8.17
C GLU A 16 -9.91 1.54 -8.65
N GLN A 17 -9.80 0.29 -9.09
CA GLN A 17 -10.94 -0.56 -9.42
C GLN A 17 -11.65 -1.10 -8.18
N ALA A 18 -10.90 -1.58 -7.19
CA ALA A 18 -11.47 -2.11 -5.95
C ALA A 18 -12.16 -1.03 -5.10
N LEU A 19 -11.66 0.22 -5.17
CA LEU A 19 -12.15 1.38 -4.43
C LEU A 19 -12.25 2.63 -5.34
N PRO A 20 -13.25 2.69 -6.24
CA PRO A 20 -13.40 3.81 -7.18
C PRO A 20 -13.54 5.16 -6.46
N GLY A 21 -12.72 6.13 -6.87
CA GLY A 21 -12.74 7.49 -6.32
C GLY A 21 -12.07 7.66 -4.95
N ALA A 22 -11.47 6.61 -4.39
CA ALA A 22 -10.71 6.72 -3.15
C ALA A 22 -9.38 7.44 -3.36
N ALA A 23 -9.12 8.48 -2.57
CA ALA A 23 -7.77 9.06 -2.48
C ALA A 23 -6.82 8.06 -1.79
N TYR A 24 -5.54 8.08 -2.14
CA TYR A 24 -4.52 7.24 -1.53
C TYR A 24 -3.20 7.98 -1.34
N ASN A 25 -2.43 7.56 -0.35
CA ASN A 25 -1.05 8.00 -0.14
C ASN A 25 -0.09 6.86 -0.51
N ILE A 26 1.09 7.21 -1.02
CA ILE A 26 2.17 6.25 -1.28
C ILE A 26 3.36 6.64 -0.39
N VAL A 27 3.84 5.68 0.40
CA VAL A 27 4.96 5.87 1.33
C VAL A 27 6.07 4.89 0.96
N ILE A 28 7.29 5.41 0.80
CA ILE A 28 8.47 4.57 0.56
C ILE A 28 9.21 4.45 1.90
N HIS A 29 9.23 3.23 2.42
CA HIS A 29 9.99 2.89 3.61
C HIS A 29 11.39 2.51 3.18
N LEU A 30 12.37 3.29 3.61
CA LEU A 30 13.78 3.00 3.41
C LEU A 30 14.39 2.60 4.76
N PRO A 31 15.31 1.62 4.80
CA PRO A 31 16.03 1.32 6.01
C PRO A 31 16.78 2.56 6.51
N PRO A 32 16.88 2.76 7.83
CA PRO A 32 17.52 3.94 8.39
C PRO A 32 18.98 4.01 7.93
N ARG A 33 19.38 5.16 7.39
CA ARG A 33 20.75 5.40 6.95
C ARG A 33 21.39 6.44 7.88
N ILE A 34 22.48 6.05 8.55
CA ILE A 34 23.27 6.96 9.39
C ILE A 34 24.34 7.60 8.50
N PRO A 35 24.38 8.94 8.32
CA PRO A 35 25.45 9.60 7.59
C PRO A 35 26.82 9.29 8.21
N GLY A 36 27.78 8.81 7.41
CA GLY A 36 29.12 8.44 7.88
C GLY A 36 29.22 7.12 8.66
N GLY A 37 28.09 6.45 8.93
CA GLY A 37 28.06 5.13 9.58
C GLY A 37 28.23 3.98 8.58
N PRO A 38 28.60 2.76 9.05
CA PRO A 38 28.64 1.59 8.21
C PRO A 38 27.24 1.26 7.68
N VAL A 39 27.16 0.74 6.45
CA VAL A 39 25.91 0.23 5.88
C VAL A 39 25.46 -0.94 6.76
N GLN A 40 24.40 -0.74 7.54
CA GLN A 40 23.83 -1.81 8.34
C GLN A 40 22.98 -2.71 7.42
N PRO A 41 23.19 -4.04 7.41
CA PRO A 41 22.41 -4.97 6.58
C PRO A 41 20.99 -5.19 7.09
N ARG A 42 20.49 -4.34 7.99
CA ARG A 42 19.21 -4.51 8.68
C ARG A 42 18.15 -3.63 8.03
N GLY A 43 17.11 -4.28 7.50
CA GLY A 43 15.92 -3.65 6.94
C GLY A 43 15.80 -3.84 5.43
N HIS A 44 14.59 -4.18 4.98
CA HIS A 44 14.22 -4.19 3.57
C HIS A 44 13.45 -2.92 3.25
N TRP A 45 13.68 -2.35 2.08
CA TRP A 45 12.82 -1.28 1.59
C TRP A 45 11.45 -1.86 1.23
N MET A 46 10.39 -1.09 1.43
CA MET A 46 9.07 -1.44 0.93
C MET A 46 8.33 -0.20 0.44
N VAL A 47 7.34 -0.41 -0.42
CA VAL A 47 6.36 0.62 -0.78
C VAL A 47 5.04 0.26 -0.15
N GLU A 48 4.43 1.21 0.53
CA GLU A 48 3.11 1.10 1.11
C GLU A 48 2.14 2.01 0.36
N ILE A 49 1.02 1.45 -0.10
CA ILE A 49 -0.08 2.20 -0.72
C ILE A 49 -1.23 2.20 0.29
N PHE A 50 -1.58 3.38 0.79
CA PHE A 50 -2.55 3.55 1.87
C PHE A 50 -3.81 4.25 1.37
N PRO A 51 -4.89 3.51 1.00
CA PRO A 51 -6.15 4.10 0.59
C PRO A 51 -6.86 4.77 1.77
N ARG A 52 -7.41 5.96 1.53
CA ARG A 52 -8.14 6.77 2.51
C ARG A 52 -9.61 6.36 2.57
N VAL A 53 -9.87 5.15 3.05
CA VAL A 53 -11.23 4.61 3.21
C VAL A 53 -11.95 5.15 4.44
N ASN A 54 -11.20 5.42 5.52
CA ASN A 54 -11.74 5.89 6.80
C ASN A 54 -11.05 7.19 7.25
N LYS A 55 -11.77 8.00 8.02
CA LYS A 55 -11.19 9.16 8.71
C LYS A 55 -10.58 8.69 10.03
N THR A 56 -9.32 9.02 10.26
CA THR A 56 -8.65 8.82 11.55
C THR A 56 -9.40 9.57 12.65
N ALA A 57 -9.80 8.88 13.72
CA ALA A 57 -10.52 9.44 14.85
C ALA A 57 -9.61 9.59 16.08
N GLY A 58 -10.19 10.04 17.20
CA GLY A 58 -9.45 10.33 18.43
C GLY A 58 -8.74 9.11 19.03
N PHE A 59 -9.28 7.91 18.85
CA PHE A 59 -8.65 6.69 19.35
C PHE A 59 -7.33 6.40 18.65
N GLU A 60 -7.31 6.45 17.31
CA GLU A 60 -6.10 6.20 16.52
C GLU A 60 -5.03 7.26 16.81
N TRP A 61 -5.43 8.52 16.99
CA TRP A 61 -4.52 9.59 17.38
C TRP A 61 -3.94 9.39 18.79
N ALA A 62 -4.76 8.98 19.76
CA ALA A 62 -4.33 8.83 21.15
C ALA A 62 -3.44 7.60 21.37
N THR A 63 -3.65 6.53 20.59
CA THR A 63 -3.01 5.23 20.83
C THR A 63 -1.97 4.86 19.78
N GLY A 64 -2.01 5.47 18.59
CA GLY A 64 -1.25 5.03 17.42
C GLY A 64 -1.72 3.69 16.85
N CYS A 65 -2.82 3.12 17.34
CA CYS A 65 -3.38 1.87 16.88
C CYS A 65 -4.44 2.12 15.80
N MET A 66 -4.23 1.60 14.59
CA MET A 66 -5.19 1.71 13.49
C MET A 66 -6.23 0.59 13.56
N ILE A 67 -7.51 0.95 13.47
CA ILE A 67 -8.60 -0.01 13.37
C ILE A 67 -8.89 -0.29 11.89
N THR A 68 -8.86 -1.56 11.50
CA THR A 68 -9.24 -2.01 10.16
C THR A 68 -10.60 -2.68 10.20
N GLN A 69 -11.48 -2.32 9.26
CA GLN A 69 -12.82 -2.93 9.14
C GLN A 69 -12.83 -4.18 8.26
N LEU A 70 -11.72 -4.46 7.58
CA LEU A 70 -11.56 -5.55 6.65
C LEU A 70 -10.30 -6.33 7.01
N SER A 71 -10.42 -7.66 7.08
CA SER A 71 -9.28 -8.52 7.30
C SER A 71 -8.32 -8.48 6.09
N PRO A 72 -7.02 -8.71 6.29
CA PRO A 72 -6.06 -8.70 5.19
C PRO A 72 -6.35 -9.78 4.14
N GLU A 73 -6.90 -10.93 4.53
CA GLU A 73 -7.28 -12.01 3.61
C GLU A 73 -8.39 -11.57 2.66
N THR A 74 -9.43 -10.92 3.21
CA THR A 74 -10.56 -10.42 2.42
C THR A 74 -10.13 -9.26 1.53
N ALA A 75 -9.27 -8.37 2.05
CA ALA A 75 -8.69 -7.27 1.27
C ALA A 75 -7.85 -7.79 0.09
N ALA A 76 -6.99 -8.77 0.32
CA ALA A 76 -6.13 -9.36 -0.72
C ALA A 76 -6.94 -10.08 -1.80
N MET A 77 -8.01 -10.80 -1.42
CA MET A 77 -8.94 -11.43 -2.36
C MET A 77 -9.60 -10.39 -3.28
N ARG A 78 -10.20 -9.34 -2.69
CA ARG A 78 -10.85 -8.26 -3.44
C ARG A 78 -9.89 -7.54 -4.39
N LEU A 79 -8.67 -7.26 -3.93
CA LEU A 79 -7.66 -6.61 -4.76
C LEU A 79 -7.23 -7.48 -5.94
N ARG A 80 -7.15 -8.80 -5.75
CA ARG A 80 -6.82 -9.76 -6.81
C ARG A 80 -7.92 -9.87 -7.85
N GLU A 81 -9.18 -9.93 -7.41
CA GLU A 81 -10.35 -9.93 -8.29
C GLU A 81 -10.40 -8.67 -9.15
N ALA A 82 -10.17 -7.49 -8.54
CA ALA A 82 -10.07 -6.23 -9.26
C ALA A 82 -8.89 -6.20 -10.25
N ALA A 83 -7.76 -6.80 -9.91
CA ALA A 83 -6.61 -6.88 -10.82
C ALA A 83 -6.89 -7.77 -12.06
N SER A 84 -7.69 -8.84 -11.91
CA SER A 84 -8.04 -9.72 -13.04
C SER A 84 -9.04 -9.12 -14.02
N THR A 85 -9.96 -8.26 -13.57
CA THR A 85 -10.98 -7.64 -14.43
C THR A 85 -10.39 -6.77 -15.55
N HIS A 86 -9.17 -6.24 -15.37
CA HIS A 86 -8.44 -5.50 -16.40
C HIS A 86 -7.60 -6.36 -17.35
N ALA A 87 -7.42 -7.66 -17.10
CA ALA A 87 -6.68 -8.54 -18.00
C ALA A 87 -7.50 -8.96 -19.24
N GLU A 88 -8.81 -8.71 -19.24
CA GLU A 88 -9.75 -9.13 -20.30
C GLU A 88 -10.23 -8.00 -21.22
N SER A 89 -9.73 -6.77 -21.07
CA SER A 89 -9.97 -5.71 -22.07
C SER A 89 -8.82 -5.62 -23.08
N PRO A 90 -9.13 -5.61 -24.40
CA PRO A 90 -8.15 -5.65 -25.50
C PRO A 90 -7.31 -4.37 -25.63
#